data_AF-A0A8C3BTA3-F1
#
_entry.id   AF-A0A8C3BTA3-F1
#
_cell.length_a   1.000
_cell.length_b   1.000
_cell.length_c   1.000
_cell.angle_alpha   90.00
_cell.angle_beta   90.00
_cell.angle_gamma   90.00
#
_symmetry.space_group_name_H-M   'P 1'
#
loop_
_entity.id
_entity.type
_entity.pdbx_description
1 polymer ?
#
loop_
_entity_poly.entity_id
_entity_poly.type
_entity_poly.pdbx_seq_one_letter_code
_entity_poly.pdbx_strand_id
1 'polypeptide(L)'
;GQRGAADPALRRGLPGMAVPHGGACRPCNDTELLMAICTSDFVVRGSIRSVSNDAELQESIIGVSAIRIHRQKFPLFQAGGRPGRAAGSIRTPLRCGVRPGPGTFLFTGWLHFGEAWLSCAPRYKDFQRIYEGARRRRQNPCEFPVD
;
A
#
# COMPACT_ATOMS: atom_id res chain seq x y z
N GLY A 1 16.28 33.64 47.23
CA GLY A 1 15.71 33.55 45.88
C GLY A 1 16.78 33.09 44.92
N GLN A 2 16.64 31.88 44.38
CA GLN A 2 17.48 31.37 43.28
C GLN A 2 16.52 30.70 42.29
N ARG A 3 16.32 31.35 41.14
CA ARG A 3 15.53 30.82 40.03
C ARG A 3 16.45 29.88 39.24
N GLY A 4 16.20 28.58 39.33
CA GLY A 4 16.82 27.61 38.41
C GLY A 4 16.27 27.83 37.01
N ALA A 5 17.13 28.23 36.08
CA ALA A 5 16.82 28.31 34.66
C ALA A 5 16.77 26.88 34.09
N ALA A 6 15.65 26.52 33.47
CA ALA A 6 15.54 25.27 32.73
C ALA A 6 16.22 25.44 31.36
N ASP A 7 17.19 24.57 31.10
CA ASP A 7 17.98 24.47 29.86
C ASP A 7 17.08 24.00 28.69
N PRO A 8 17.01 24.72 27.54
CA PRO A 8 16.07 24.41 26.45
C PRO A 8 16.56 23.35 25.45
N ALA A 9 17.63 22.59 25.75
CA ALA A 9 18.30 21.74 24.77
C ALA A 9 17.88 20.26 24.69
N LEU A 10 16.65 19.87 25.08
CA LEU A 10 16.14 18.51 24.83
C LEU A 10 14.77 18.49 24.17
N ARG A 11 14.73 18.98 22.94
CA ARG A 11 13.74 18.54 21.94
C ARG A 11 14.46 17.82 20.81
N ARG A 12 15.01 16.64 21.12
CA ARG A 12 15.26 15.63 20.08
C ARG A 12 13.89 15.16 19.59
N GLY A 13 13.35 15.90 18.62
CA GLY A 13 12.28 15.40 17.78
C GLY A 13 12.74 14.05 17.25
N LEU A 14 11.97 13.01 17.57
CA LEU A 14 12.04 11.75 16.84
C LEU A 14 12.02 12.11 15.35
N PRO A 15 12.87 11.49 14.50
CA PRO A 15 12.63 11.58 13.07
C PRO A 15 11.23 11.00 12.86
N GLY A 16 10.25 11.90 12.66
CA GLY A 16 8.96 11.50 12.17
C GLY A 16 9.27 10.68 10.94
N MET A 17 8.92 9.39 10.98
CA MET A 17 8.87 8.59 9.78
C MET A 17 8.08 9.44 8.81
N ALA A 18 8.79 10.03 7.83
CA ALA A 18 8.16 10.54 6.64
C ALA A 18 7.59 9.27 6.01
N VAL A 19 6.36 8.92 6.41
CA VAL A 19 5.52 8.04 5.64
C VAL A 19 5.60 8.64 4.25
N PRO A 20 6.05 7.90 3.22
CA PRO A 20 5.92 8.37 1.87
C PRO A 20 4.41 8.46 1.65
N HIS A 21 3.84 9.63 1.95
CA HIS A 21 2.66 10.16 1.32
C HIS A 21 2.87 9.87 -0.16
N GLY A 22 1.90 9.24 -0.83
CA GLY A 22 1.99 8.78 -2.22
C GLY A 22 2.54 9.85 -3.18
N GLY A 23 3.87 9.98 -3.20
CA GLY A 23 4.55 11.23 -3.53
C GLY A 23 5.40 11.09 -4.77
N ALA A 24 5.83 9.88 -5.10
CA ALA A 24 6.45 9.59 -6.38
C ALA A 24 5.60 8.55 -7.11
N CYS A 25 5.14 8.88 -8.32
CA CYS A 25 4.51 7.95 -9.24
C CYS A 25 5.54 7.00 -9.84
N ARG A 26 6.30 6.32 -8.98
CA ARG A 26 7.30 5.34 -9.34
C ARG A 26 6.97 3.99 -8.73
N PRO A 27 7.39 2.89 -9.35
CA PRO A 27 7.38 1.59 -8.68
C PRO A 27 8.16 1.65 -7.36
N CYS A 28 7.64 0.96 -6.35
CA CYS A 28 8.37 0.73 -5.10
C CYS A 28 9.64 -0.07 -5.38
N ASN A 29 10.73 0.29 -4.71
CA ASN A 29 11.92 -0.57 -4.67
C ASN A 29 11.68 -1.78 -3.75
N ASP A 30 12.61 -2.73 -3.74
CA ASP A 30 12.49 -3.98 -2.96
C ASP A 30 12.25 -3.71 -1.47
N THR A 31 13.01 -2.80 -0.86
CA THR A 31 12.87 -2.46 0.57
C THR A 31 11.52 -1.81 0.86
N GLU A 32 11.10 -0.85 0.05
CA GLU A 32 9.80 -0.18 0.17
C GLU A 32 8.65 -1.17 0.03
N LEU A 33 8.75 -2.10 -0.93
CA LEU A 33 7.74 -3.14 -1.13
C LEU A 33 7.63 -4.06 0.08
N LEU A 34 8.77 -4.58 0.58
CA LEU A 34 8.79 -5.48 1.73
C LEU A 34 8.23 -4.80 2.98
N MET A 35 8.59 -3.55 3.23
CA MET A 35 8.05 -2.77 4.33
C MET A 35 6.56 -2.48 4.18
N ALA A 36 6.12 -2.12 2.96
CA ALA A 36 4.71 -1.79 2.70
C ALA A 36 3.78 -2.97 3.01
N ILE A 37 4.20 -4.20 2.72
CA ILE A 37 3.41 -5.40 3.05
C ILE A 37 3.15 -5.51 4.56
N CYS A 38 4.15 -5.18 5.38
CA CYS A 38 4.07 -5.32 6.82
C CYS A 38 3.31 -4.18 7.51
N THR A 39 3.30 -2.99 6.92
CA THR A 39 2.80 -1.78 7.58
C THR A 39 1.48 -1.27 7.03
N SER A 40 1.12 -1.63 5.79
CA SER A 40 -0.10 -1.16 5.12
C SER A 40 -1.38 -1.56 5.86
N ASP A 41 -2.42 -0.74 5.71
CA ASP A 41 -3.75 -1.03 6.25
C ASP A 41 -4.45 -2.15 5.47
N PHE A 42 -4.13 -2.29 4.19
CA PHE A 42 -4.57 -3.42 3.38
C PHE A 42 -3.43 -4.01 2.52
N VAL A 43 -3.52 -5.32 2.29
CA VAL A 43 -2.67 -6.07 1.36
C VAL A 43 -3.55 -7.08 0.62
N VAL A 44 -3.68 -6.90 -0.70
CA VAL A 44 -4.64 -7.66 -1.52
C VAL A 44 -3.98 -8.17 -2.79
N ARG A 45 -4.11 -9.48 -3.04
CA ARG A 45 -3.76 -10.11 -4.31
C ARG A 45 -4.98 -10.09 -5.22
N GLY A 46 -4.87 -9.51 -6.41
CA GLY A 46 -6.02 -9.34 -7.30
C GLY A 46 -5.66 -8.90 -8.71
N SER A 47 -6.69 -8.56 -9.49
CA SER A 47 -6.55 -8.03 -10.85
C SER A 47 -7.29 -6.70 -11.02
N ILE A 48 -6.80 -5.87 -11.93
CA ILE A 48 -7.45 -4.62 -12.33
C ILE A 48 -8.66 -4.97 -13.21
N ARG A 49 -9.85 -4.54 -12.80
CA ARG A 49 -11.09 -4.65 -13.59
C ARG A 49 -11.36 -3.41 -14.41
N SER A 50 -11.09 -2.24 -13.84
CA SER A 50 -11.35 -0.95 -14.47
C SER A 50 -10.38 0.09 -13.93
N VAL A 51 -10.16 1.14 -14.72
CA VAL A 51 -9.53 2.38 -14.28
C VAL A 51 -10.40 3.51 -14.80
N SER A 52 -10.84 4.39 -13.90
CA SER A 52 -11.55 5.62 -14.24
C SER A 52 -10.80 6.81 -13.64
N ASN A 53 -10.96 7.99 -14.23
CA ASN A 53 -10.29 9.20 -13.77
C ASN A 53 -11.32 10.21 -13.29
N ASP A 54 -11.04 10.84 -12.17
CA ASP A 54 -11.74 11.99 -11.64
C ASP A 54 -10.84 13.22 -11.84
N ALA A 55 -11.20 14.05 -12.82
CA ALA A 55 -10.42 15.23 -13.17
C ALA A 55 -10.59 16.37 -12.15
N GLU A 56 -11.70 16.40 -11.42
CA GLU A 56 -11.96 17.44 -10.41
C GLU A 56 -11.10 17.17 -9.17
N LEU A 57 -11.06 15.91 -8.72
CA LEU A 57 -10.24 15.50 -7.59
C LEU A 57 -8.76 15.24 -7.94
N GLN A 58 -8.40 15.23 -9.24
CA GLN A 58 -7.07 14.87 -9.72
C GLN A 58 -6.65 13.46 -9.28
N GLU A 59 -7.59 12.51 -9.39
CA GLU A 59 -7.43 11.13 -8.93
C GLU A 59 -7.76 10.10 -10.02
N SER A 60 -7.11 8.95 -9.96
CA SER A 60 -7.47 7.74 -10.70
C SER A 60 -8.03 6.71 -9.73
N ILE A 61 -9.18 6.13 -10.08
CA ILE A 61 -9.88 5.11 -9.31
C ILE A 61 -9.67 3.76 -10.02
N ILE A 62 -9.05 2.83 -9.32
CA ILE A 62 -8.72 1.49 -9.79
C ILE A 62 -9.74 0.52 -9.20
N GLY A 63 -10.60 -0.05 -10.04
CA GLY A 63 -11.50 -1.12 -9.64
C GLY A 63 -10.77 -2.45 -9.58
N VAL A 64 -10.75 -3.10 -8.42
CA VAL A 64 -9.97 -4.33 -8.17
C VAL A 64 -10.87 -5.51 -7.87
N SER A 65 -10.60 -6.64 -8.53
CA SER A 65 -11.11 -7.95 -8.12
C SER A 65 -10.10 -8.64 -7.21
N ALA A 66 -10.45 -8.83 -5.95
CA ALA A 66 -9.61 -9.52 -4.99
C ALA A 66 -9.75 -11.04 -5.16
N ILE A 67 -8.60 -11.70 -5.31
CA ILE A 67 -8.46 -13.17 -5.29
C ILE A 67 -8.15 -13.61 -3.86
N ARG A 68 -7.29 -12.86 -3.16
CA ARG A 68 -6.96 -13.10 -1.75
C ARG A 68 -6.74 -11.79 -1.02
N ILE A 69 -7.35 -11.66 0.15
CA ILE A 69 -7.13 -10.55 1.07
C ILE A 69 -6.19 -11.07 2.16
N HIS A 70 -4.94 -10.59 2.16
CA HIS A 70 -3.95 -10.98 3.17
C HIS A 70 -4.08 -10.13 4.43
N ARG A 71 -4.49 -8.87 4.27
CA ARG A 71 -4.76 -7.94 5.35
C ARG A 71 -5.81 -6.93 4.90
N GLN A 72 -6.75 -6.60 5.77
CA GLN A 72 -7.56 -5.38 5.66
C GLN A 72 -8.00 -4.97 7.07
N LYS A 73 -7.61 -3.77 7.54
CA LYS A 73 -8.07 -3.26 8.84
C LYS A 73 -9.54 -2.85 8.82
N PHE A 74 -10.05 -2.53 7.63
CA PHE A 74 -11.41 -2.08 7.36
C PHE A 74 -11.98 -2.87 6.18
N PRO A 75 -13.31 -2.99 6.05
CA PRO A 75 -13.94 -3.78 4.99
C PRO A 75 -13.91 -3.06 3.63
N LEU A 76 -12.71 -2.82 3.09
CA LEU A 76 -12.48 -2.14 1.81
C LEU A 76 -12.75 -3.03 0.61
N PHE A 77 -12.59 -4.34 0.78
CA PHE A 77 -12.87 -5.34 -0.22
C PHE A 77 -13.92 -6.30 0.34
N GLN A 78 -15.10 -6.29 -0.27
CA GLN A 78 -16.24 -7.07 0.21
C GLN A 78 -16.69 -8.04 -0.86
N ALA A 79 -17.32 -9.15 -0.46
CA ALA A 79 -17.92 -10.08 -1.40
C ALA A 79 -18.87 -9.31 -2.32
N GLY A 80 -18.56 -9.26 -3.62
CA GLY A 80 -19.48 -8.70 -4.58
C GLY A 80 -20.66 -9.64 -4.78
N GLY A 81 -21.63 -9.26 -5.62
CA GLY A 81 -22.74 -10.13 -6.02
C GLY A 81 -22.35 -11.43 -6.75
N ARG A 82 -21.05 -11.71 -6.92
CA ARG A 82 -20.51 -12.98 -7.45
C ARG A 82 -19.92 -13.81 -6.30
N PRO A 83 -20.34 -15.07 -6.11
CA PRO A 83 -19.79 -15.95 -5.10
C PRO A 83 -18.26 -16.09 -5.24
N GLY A 84 -17.54 -15.95 -4.12
CA GLY A 84 -16.11 -16.27 -4.03
C GLY A 84 -15.12 -15.20 -4.55
N ARG A 85 -15.57 -13.99 -4.96
CA ARG A 85 -14.64 -12.90 -5.30
C ARG A 85 -15.03 -11.58 -4.64
N ALA A 86 -14.14 -11.08 -3.80
CA ALA A 86 -14.29 -9.76 -3.21
C ALA A 86 -13.92 -8.65 -4.23
N ALA A 87 -14.51 -7.49 -4.04
CA ALA A 87 -14.45 -6.33 -4.92
C ALA A 87 -14.17 -5.08 -4.08
N GLY A 88 -13.35 -4.19 -4.60
CA GLY A 88 -13.09 -2.89 -3.99
C GLY A 88 -12.52 -1.90 -5.00
N SER A 89 -12.31 -0.67 -4.54
CA SER A 89 -11.72 0.40 -5.33
C SER A 89 -10.51 0.98 -4.59
N ILE A 90 -9.48 1.34 -5.34
CA ILE A 90 -8.26 1.95 -4.79
C ILE A 90 -7.99 3.26 -5.55
N ARG A 91 -7.71 4.34 -4.83
CA ARG A 91 -7.39 5.67 -5.35
C ARG A 91 -5.88 5.87 -5.46
N THR A 92 -5.48 6.67 -6.44
CA THR A 92 -4.10 7.13 -6.63
C THR A 92 -4.12 8.47 -7.37
N PRO A 93 -3.11 9.32 -7.26
CA PRO A 93 -3.11 10.58 -8.01
C PRO A 93 -3.16 10.39 -9.54
N LEU A 94 -3.95 11.22 -10.22
CA LEU A 94 -4.14 11.16 -11.68
C LEU A 94 -2.82 11.26 -12.45
N ARG A 95 -1.89 12.09 -11.96
CA ARG A 95 -0.54 12.27 -12.52
C ARG A 95 0.29 10.97 -12.58
N CYS A 96 -0.10 9.93 -11.85
CA CYS A 96 0.56 8.63 -11.91
C CYS A 96 0.21 7.83 -13.17
N GLY A 97 -0.82 8.24 -13.92
CA GLY A 97 -1.10 7.70 -15.26
C GLY A 97 -1.37 6.20 -15.25
N VAL A 98 -2.06 5.69 -14.22
CA VAL A 98 -2.37 4.27 -14.11
C VAL A 98 -3.22 3.82 -15.30
N ARG A 99 -2.88 2.66 -15.85
CA ARG A 99 -3.57 2.07 -17.00
C ARG A 99 -4.09 0.69 -16.63
N PRO A 100 -5.23 0.26 -17.21
CA PRO A 100 -5.62 -1.13 -17.17
C PRO A 100 -4.50 -2.02 -17.72
N GLY A 101 -4.28 -3.17 -17.08
CA GLY A 101 -3.24 -4.09 -17.51
C GLY A 101 -3.56 -5.53 -17.10
N PRO A 102 -3.25 -6.53 -17.94
CA PRO A 102 -3.49 -7.92 -17.61
C PRO A 102 -2.54 -8.40 -16.50
N GLY A 103 -3.00 -9.41 -15.78
CA GLY A 103 -2.22 -10.13 -14.77
C GLY A 103 -2.70 -9.90 -13.34
N THR A 104 -1.94 -10.50 -12.42
CA THR A 104 -2.20 -10.45 -10.98
C THR A 104 -1.20 -9.54 -10.31
N PHE A 105 -1.69 -8.67 -9.44
CA PHE A 105 -0.92 -7.67 -8.71
C PHE A 105 -1.09 -7.89 -7.21
N LEU A 106 -0.10 -7.41 -6.45
CA LEU A 106 -0.22 -7.26 -5.00
C LEU A 106 -0.42 -5.78 -4.71
N PHE A 107 -1.63 -5.40 -4.30
CA PHE A 107 -1.95 -4.02 -3.93
C PHE A 107 -1.72 -3.83 -2.44
N THR A 108 -0.93 -2.82 -2.09
CA THR A 108 -0.74 -2.36 -0.71
C THR A 108 -1.13 -0.90 -0.59
N GLY A 109 -1.53 -0.49 0.60
CA GLY A 109 -1.93 0.89 0.79
C GLY A 109 -2.53 1.19 2.16
N TRP A 110 -3.03 2.42 2.26
CA TRP A 110 -3.51 3.00 3.51
C TRP A 110 -4.97 3.38 3.38
N LEU A 111 -5.65 3.46 4.52
CA LEU A 111 -6.96 4.07 4.58
C LEU A 111 -6.80 5.58 4.77
N HIS A 112 -7.48 6.37 3.94
CA HIS A 112 -7.62 7.81 4.13
C HIS A 112 -9.08 8.18 3.96
N PHE A 113 -9.70 8.74 5.01
CA PHE A 113 -11.13 9.11 5.04
C PHE A 113 -12.11 8.04 4.53
N GLY A 114 -11.86 6.77 4.88
CA GLY A 114 -12.72 5.65 4.45
C GLY A 114 -12.40 5.10 3.06
N GLU A 115 -11.41 5.68 2.38
CA GLU A 115 -11.03 5.33 1.01
C GLU A 115 -9.66 4.65 0.99
N ALA A 116 -9.52 3.63 0.15
CA ALA A 116 -8.26 2.93 -0.02
C ALA A 116 -7.32 3.73 -0.93
N TRP A 117 -6.14 4.09 -0.44
CA TRP A 117 -5.12 4.82 -1.22
C TRP A 117 -3.91 3.93 -1.50
N LEU A 118 -3.50 3.93 -2.77
CA LEU A 118 -2.43 3.06 -3.25
C LEU A 118 -1.05 3.48 -2.73
N SER A 119 -0.28 2.50 -2.25
CA SER A 119 1.13 2.64 -1.90
C SER A 119 2.00 1.91 -2.94
N CYS A 120 1.95 0.56 -2.99
CA CYS A 120 2.66 -0.24 -3.99
C CYS A 120 1.69 -1.14 -4.77
N ALA A 121 2.04 -1.43 -6.03
CA ALA A 121 1.29 -2.34 -6.89
C ALA A 121 2.19 -3.19 -7.82
N PRO A 122 3.18 -3.95 -7.30
CA PRO A 122 3.96 -4.85 -8.15
C PRO A 122 3.08 -5.94 -8.75
N ARG A 123 3.56 -6.54 -9.85
CA ARG A 123 3.01 -7.83 -10.29
C ARG A 123 3.33 -8.88 -9.23
N TYR A 124 2.39 -9.79 -8.97
CA TYR A 124 2.53 -10.78 -7.90
C TYR A 124 3.78 -11.66 -8.08
N LYS A 125 4.09 -12.05 -9.33
CA LYS A 125 5.30 -12.83 -9.66
C LYS A 125 6.61 -12.13 -9.28
N ASP A 126 6.64 -10.80 -9.39
CA ASP A 126 7.85 -10.02 -9.09
C ASP A 126 8.01 -9.88 -7.58
N PHE A 127 6.89 -9.65 -6.87
CA PHE A 127 6.84 -9.72 -5.42
C PHE A 127 7.33 -11.08 -4.88
N GLN A 128 6.85 -12.20 -5.41
CA GLN A 128 7.27 -13.54 -4.96
C GLN A 128 8.80 -13.69 -5.00
N ARG A 129 9.42 -13.31 -6.12
CA ARG A 129 10.87 -13.34 -6.30
C ARG A 129 11.60 -12.49 -5.26
N ILE A 130 11.13 -11.26 -5.03
CA ILE A 130 11.73 -10.32 -4.07
C ILE A 130 11.60 -10.87 -2.64
N TYR A 131 10.40 -11.32 -2.27
CA TYR A 131 10.12 -11.82 -0.93
C TYR A 131 10.90 -13.09 -0.60
N GLU A 132 10.94 -14.06 -1.50
CA GLU A 132 11.74 -15.28 -1.31
C GLU A 132 13.24 -14.97 -1.23
N GLY A 133 13.72 -14.01 -2.03
CA GLY A 133 15.09 -13.51 -1.94
C GLY A 133 15.41 -12.95 -0.55
N ALA A 134 14.54 -12.11 -0.02
CA ALA A 134 14.68 -11.55 1.33
C ALA A 134 14.57 -12.63 2.41
N ARG A 135 13.62 -13.58 2.28
CA ARG A 135 13.41 -14.67 3.23
C ARG A 135 14.63 -15.58 3.33
N ARG A 136 15.23 -15.98 2.20
CA ARG A 136 16.47 -16.79 2.18
C ARG A 136 17.62 -16.10 2.89
N ARG A 137 17.69 -14.77 2.80
CA ARG A 137 18.72 -13.95 3.45
C ARG A 137 18.36 -13.51 4.87
N ARG A 138 17.18 -13.90 5.39
CA ARG A 138 16.63 -13.45 6.68
C ARG A 138 16.56 -11.92 6.81
N GLN A 139 16.15 -11.26 5.74
CA GLN A 139 15.99 -9.80 5.63
C GLN A 139 14.53 -9.38 5.45
N ASN A 140 13.59 -10.29 5.65
CA ASN A 140 12.17 -9.96 5.60
C ASN A 140 11.77 -9.17 6.87
N PRO A 141 11.12 -8.01 6.73
CA PRO A 141 10.66 -7.23 7.88
C PRO A 141 9.48 -7.87 8.62
N CYS A 142 8.75 -8.77 7.96
CA CYS A 142 7.73 -9.62 8.58
C CYS A 142 7.55 -10.94 7.80
N GLU A 143 6.92 -11.92 8.44
CA GLU A 143 6.42 -13.12 7.77
C GLU A 143 5.13 -12.82 7.01
N PHE A 144 5.03 -13.34 5.79
CA PHE A 144 3.90 -13.14 4.90
C PHE A 144 3.59 -14.45 4.17
N PRO A 145 2.33 -14.90 4.15
CA PRO A 145 1.95 -16.14 3.48
C PRO A 145 1.97 -15.96 1.97
N VAL A 146 3.07 -16.37 1.36
CA VAL A 146 3.22 -16.49 -0.09
C VAL A 146 2.77 -17.89 -0.52
N ASP A 147 1.79 -17.95 -1.42
CA ASP A 147 1.30 -19.19 -2.05
C ASP A 147 1.60 -19.17 -3.56
#